data_AF-A0A9E3T9U7-F1
#
_entry.id   AF-A0A9E3T9U7-F1
#
_cell.length_a   1.000
_cell.length_b   1.000
_cell.length_c   1.000
_cell.angle_alpha   90.00
_cell.angle_beta   90.00
_cell.angle_gamma   90.00
#
_symmetry.space_group_name_H-M   'P 1'
#
loop_
_entity.id
_entity.type
_entity.pdbx_description
1 polymer ?
#
loop_
_entity_poly.entity_id
_entity_poly.type
_entity_poly.pdbx_seq_one_letter_code
_entity_poly.pdbx_strand_id
1 'polypeptide(L)'
;MILALFLRNLRHHARLLVAMMLGLGVFEVLILWVAAKIDEGAGLREFLESILPEGAQEAVFSQFGLVSFPGAVAFGFVHPVAIVAATAFVVVVATVPAAERETGFLDLVLARPVPRGRYLLAVVLLLVLGAVLLPLALLGGAALGLGIVDVEDRLPLARYVPAAFGLGFLLLAVGGYSLLFAAGARRRGPAIGRAVALTLAFYVVEYLADFWDLLDRIRWVSPFHYYKPIAAAVVPDTPLVNPVVLLAAFVVLAAAAHLRFRRQDL
;
A
#
# COMPACT_ATOMS: atom_id res chain seq x y z
N MET A 1 -26.06 0.62 -14.22
CA MET A 1 -25.17 1.68 -14.76
C MET A 1 -23.82 1.76 -14.04
N ILE A 2 -23.77 1.87 -12.71
CA ILE A 2 -22.48 1.88 -11.97
C ILE A 2 -21.63 0.63 -12.22
N LEU A 3 -22.25 -0.56 -12.24
CA LEU A 3 -21.58 -1.82 -12.53
C LEU A 3 -20.88 -1.81 -13.89
N ALA A 4 -21.47 -1.18 -14.91
CA ALA A 4 -20.85 -1.11 -16.24
C ALA A 4 -19.59 -0.23 -16.25
N LEU A 5 -19.61 0.89 -15.52
CA LEU A 5 -18.43 1.76 -15.36
C LEU A 5 -17.33 1.06 -14.55
N PHE A 6 -17.71 0.39 -13.47
CA PHE A 6 -16.79 -0.39 -12.66
C PHE A 6 -16.15 -1.52 -13.47
N LEU A 7 -16.95 -2.33 -14.18
CA LEU A 7 -16.43 -3.42 -15.02
C LEU A 7 -15.56 -2.90 -16.16
N ARG A 8 -15.88 -1.75 -16.76
CA ARG A 8 -15.02 -1.10 -17.74
C ARG A 8 -13.66 -0.75 -17.15
N ASN A 9 -13.66 -0.05 -16.01
CA ASN A 9 -12.43 0.35 -15.33
C ASN A 9 -11.62 -0.88 -14.89
N LEU A 10 -12.29 -1.91 -14.37
CA LEU A 10 -11.68 -3.18 -13.99
C LEU A 10 -11.04 -3.85 -15.20
N ARG A 11 -11.76 -4.01 -16.33
CA ARG A 11 -11.18 -4.60 -17.56
C ARG A 11 -9.97 -3.83 -18.07
N HIS A 12 -10.00 -2.50 -18.00
CA HIS A 12 -8.88 -1.66 -18.42
C HIS A 12 -7.65 -1.84 -17.52
N HIS A 13 -7.84 -2.03 -16.22
CA HIS A 13 -6.75 -2.16 -15.24
C HIS A 13 -6.47 -3.61 -14.82
N ALA A 14 -7.22 -4.61 -15.33
CA ALA A 14 -7.14 -6.00 -14.89
C ALA A 14 -5.76 -6.58 -15.12
N ARG A 15 -5.14 -6.30 -16.28
CA ARG A 15 -3.77 -6.76 -16.57
C ARG A 15 -2.76 -6.21 -15.57
N LEU A 16 -2.86 -4.92 -15.25
CA LEU A 16 -2.00 -4.30 -14.25
C LEU A 16 -2.25 -4.89 -12.86
N LEU A 17 -3.52 -5.04 -12.45
CA LEU A 17 -3.89 -5.62 -11.16
C LEU A 17 -3.36 -7.04 -11.01
N VAL A 18 -3.60 -7.91 -12.00
CA VAL A 18 -3.10 -9.29 -12.01
C VAL A 18 -1.58 -9.32 -11.99
N ALA A 19 -0.91 -8.49 -12.80
CA ALA A 19 0.54 -8.41 -12.79
C ALA A 19 1.10 -7.97 -11.43
N MET A 20 0.47 -6.99 -10.76
CA MET A 20 0.87 -6.56 -9.41
C MET A 20 0.59 -7.64 -8.37
N MET A 21 -0.55 -8.33 -8.43
CA MET A 21 -0.87 -9.44 -7.51
C MET A 21 0.13 -10.58 -7.66
N LEU A 22 0.43 -11.00 -8.89
CA LEU A 22 1.42 -12.05 -9.15
C LEU A 22 2.82 -11.60 -8.71
N GLY A 23 3.21 -10.37 -9.06
CA GLY A 23 4.50 -9.81 -8.68
C GLY A 23 4.68 -9.75 -7.17
N LEU A 24 3.68 -9.25 -6.43
CA LEU A 24 3.69 -9.21 -4.97
C LEU A 24 3.69 -10.61 -4.34
N GLY A 25 2.88 -11.53 -4.84
CA GLY A 25 2.83 -12.90 -4.32
C GLY A 25 4.15 -13.64 -4.54
N VAL A 26 4.73 -13.55 -5.74
CA VAL A 26 6.07 -14.11 -6.03
C VAL A 26 7.14 -13.44 -5.18
N PHE A 27 7.08 -12.11 -5.05
CA PHE A 27 8.01 -11.35 -4.22
C PHE A 27 8.00 -11.83 -2.76
N GLU A 28 6.82 -12.05 -2.18
CA GLU A 28 6.69 -12.58 -0.82
C GLU A 28 7.28 -13.98 -0.70
N VAL A 29 7.00 -14.88 -1.64
CA VAL A 29 7.60 -16.23 -1.67
C VAL A 29 9.12 -16.14 -1.71
N LEU A 30 9.68 -15.22 -2.50
CA LEU A 30 11.13 -15.00 -2.57
C LEU A 30 11.71 -14.52 -1.24
N ILE A 31 11.02 -13.60 -0.54
CA ILE A 31 11.46 -13.13 0.79
C ILE A 31 11.54 -14.32 1.77
N LEU A 32 10.52 -15.18 1.80
CA LEU A 32 10.51 -16.34 2.69
C LEU A 32 11.60 -17.36 2.31
N TRP A 33 11.79 -17.60 1.02
CA TRP A 33 12.85 -18.48 0.53
C TRP A 33 14.24 -17.97 0.91
N VAL A 34 14.49 -16.66 0.76
CA VAL A 34 15.74 -16.04 1.21
C VAL A 34 15.89 -16.13 2.73
N ALA A 35 14.84 -15.79 3.48
CA ALA A 35 14.85 -15.82 4.94
C ALA A 35 15.18 -17.23 5.49
N ALA A 36 14.61 -18.27 4.89
CA ALA A 36 14.91 -19.66 5.24
C ALA A 36 16.39 -20.00 5.04
N LYS A 37 16.97 -19.57 3.91
CA LYS A 37 18.38 -19.83 3.61
C LYS A 37 19.34 -19.07 4.51
N ILE A 38 18.90 -17.92 5.05
CA ILE A 38 19.65 -17.16 6.05
C ILE A 38 19.62 -17.88 7.39
N ASP A 39 18.46 -18.42 7.78
CA ASP A 39 18.30 -19.14 9.05
C ASP A 39 19.10 -20.45 9.06
N GLU A 40 19.12 -21.17 7.93
CA GLU A 40 19.95 -22.37 7.74
C GLU A 40 21.46 -22.07 7.63
N GLY A 41 21.83 -20.83 7.24
CA GLY A 41 23.19 -20.47 6.84
C GLY A 41 23.78 -19.37 7.72
N ALA A 42 24.62 -19.73 8.69
CA ALA A 42 25.32 -18.79 9.58
C ALA A 42 26.06 -17.66 8.82
N GLY A 43 26.49 -17.91 7.58
CA GLY A 43 27.36 -17.02 6.81
C GLY A 43 26.80 -15.64 6.45
N LEU A 44 25.49 -15.46 6.20
CA LEU A 44 24.97 -14.10 5.92
C LEU A 44 24.82 -13.28 7.20
N ARG A 45 24.35 -13.91 8.28
CA ARG A 45 24.21 -13.26 9.58
C ARG A 45 25.58 -12.86 10.12
N GLU A 46 26.54 -13.78 10.07
CA GLU A 46 27.94 -13.56 10.45
C GLU A 46 28.62 -12.51 9.55
N PHE A 47 28.32 -12.48 8.25
CA PHE A 47 28.78 -11.43 7.34
C PHE A 47 28.18 -10.05 7.68
N LEU A 48 26.89 -9.96 7.97
CA LEU A 48 26.24 -8.69 8.35
C LEU A 48 26.73 -8.18 9.70
N GLU A 49 26.90 -9.08 10.67
CA GLU A 49 27.52 -8.79 11.97
C GLU A 49 28.97 -8.29 11.79
N SER A 50 29.72 -8.78 10.80
CA SER A 50 31.09 -8.32 10.50
C SER A 50 31.18 -6.92 9.87
N ILE A 51 30.10 -6.43 9.24
CA ILE A 51 30.06 -5.13 8.55
C ILE A 51 29.37 -4.06 9.39
N LEU A 52 28.39 -4.44 10.21
CA LEU A 52 27.62 -3.51 11.04
C LEU A 52 28.35 -3.23 12.36
N PRO A 53 28.53 -1.96 12.76
CA PRO A 53 29.00 -1.61 14.10
C PRO A 53 28.04 -2.19 15.15
N GLU A 54 28.57 -2.71 16.27
CA GLU A 54 27.79 -3.38 17.32
C GLU A 54 26.55 -2.57 17.77
N GLY A 55 26.68 -1.26 17.92
CA GLY A 55 25.57 -0.38 18.33
C GLY A 55 24.47 -0.14 17.28
N ALA A 56 24.69 -0.51 16.01
CA ALA A 56 23.72 -0.36 14.93
C ALA A 56 23.04 -1.69 14.54
N GLN A 57 23.59 -2.83 14.96
CA GLN A 57 23.10 -4.15 14.59
C GLN A 57 21.65 -4.36 15.02
N GLU A 58 21.35 -4.14 16.30
CA GLU A 58 20.01 -4.39 16.86
C GLU A 58 18.92 -3.54 16.19
N ALA A 59 19.23 -2.26 15.92
CA ALA A 59 18.32 -1.35 15.20
C ALA A 59 18.09 -1.81 13.75
N VAL A 60 19.15 -2.18 13.03
CA VAL A 60 19.07 -2.64 11.63
C VAL A 60 18.30 -3.97 11.55
N PHE A 61 18.70 -4.98 12.30
CA PHE A 61 18.05 -6.29 12.25
C PHE A 61 16.57 -6.21 12.65
N SER A 62 16.25 -5.43 13.70
CA SER A 62 14.86 -5.22 14.18
C SER A 62 13.99 -4.52 13.13
N GLN A 63 14.51 -3.48 12.50
CA GLN A 63 13.78 -2.71 11.50
C GLN A 63 13.49 -3.51 10.21
N PHE A 64 14.41 -4.39 9.81
CA PHE A 64 14.23 -5.24 8.62
C PHE A 64 13.55 -6.58 8.93
N GLY A 65 13.12 -6.83 10.16
CA GLY A 65 12.53 -8.11 10.57
C GLY A 65 13.50 -9.30 10.44
N LEU A 66 14.79 -9.04 10.23
CA LEU A 66 15.83 -10.05 10.02
C LEU A 66 16.30 -10.70 11.33
N VAL A 67 15.76 -10.28 12.47
CA VAL A 67 16.03 -10.89 13.79
C VAL A 67 15.43 -12.29 13.89
N SER A 68 14.36 -12.59 13.13
CA SER A 68 13.65 -13.87 13.22
C SER A 68 12.87 -14.20 11.94
N PHE A 69 12.68 -15.48 11.64
CA PHE A 69 11.89 -15.91 10.48
C PHE A 69 10.44 -15.35 10.47
N PRO A 70 9.68 -15.30 11.59
CA PRO A 70 8.37 -14.64 11.61
C PRO A 70 8.44 -13.14 11.31
N GLY A 71 9.50 -12.47 11.74
CA GLY A 71 9.77 -11.07 11.42
C GLY A 71 10.01 -10.87 9.92
N ALA A 72 10.71 -11.79 9.26
CA ALA A 72 10.99 -11.75 7.83
C ALA A 72 9.72 -11.91 6.98
N VAL A 73 8.76 -12.74 7.42
CA VAL A 73 7.43 -12.82 6.77
C VAL A 73 6.69 -11.49 6.92
N ALA A 74 6.68 -10.89 8.12
CA ALA A 74 6.03 -9.60 8.32
C ALA A 74 6.73 -8.46 7.56
N PHE A 75 8.04 -8.59 7.33
CA PHE A 75 8.86 -7.63 6.61
C PHE A 75 8.44 -7.50 5.14
N GLY A 76 7.97 -8.58 4.51
CA GLY A 76 7.45 -8.52 3.13
C GLY A 76 6.36 -7.45 2.92
N PHE A 77 5.53 -7.21 3.94
CA PHE A 77 4.49 -6.18 3.92
C PHE A 77 5.03 -4.75 4.03
N VAL A 78 6.15 -4.53 4.72
CA VAL A 78 6.79 -3.21 4.86
C VAL A 78 7.89 -2.98 3.82
N HIS A 79 8.22 -3.99 3.04
CA HIS A 79 9.30 -3.91 2.07
C HIS A 79 9.03 -2.79 1.05
N PRO A 80 10.01 -1.91 0.73
CA PRO A 80 9.81 -0.80 -0.19
C PRO A 80 9.27 -1.23 -1.56
N VAL A 81 9.71 -2.37 -2.10
CA VAL A 81 9.17 -2.92 -3.36
C VAL A 81 7.67 -3.21 -3.27
N ALA A 82 7.21 -3.82 -2.16
CA ALA A 82 5.80 -4.13 -1.96
C ALA A 82 4.96 -2.86 -1.80
N ILE A 83 5.43 -1.92 -0.98
CA ILE A 83 4.78 -0.61 -0.76
C ILE A 83 4.70 0.17 -2.08
N VAL A 84 5.82 0.31 -2.81
CA VAL A 84 5.87 1.06 -4.08
C VAL A 84 4.97 0.42 -5.13
N ALA A 85 5.03 -0.90 -5.32
CA ALA A 85 4.17 -1.59 -6.29
C ALA A 85 2.68 -1.41 -5.95
N ALA A 86 2.31 -1.59 -4.68
CA ALA A 86 0.93 -1.50 -4.25
C ALA A 86 0.40 -0.05 -4.30
N THR A 87 1.19 0.92 -3.83
CA THR A 87 0.84 2.35 -3.91
C THR A 87 0.78 2.86 -5.35
N ALA A 88 1.67 2.40 -6.24
CA ALA A 88 1.64 2.75 -7.66
C ALA A 88 0.31 2.32 -8.31
N PHE A 89 -0.20 1.13 -7.99
CA PHE A 89 -1.49 0.68 -8.50
C PHE A 89 -2.63 1.63 -8.09
N VAL A 90 -2.74 1.96 -6.79
CA VAL A 90 -3.82 2.82 -6.32
C VAL A 90 -3.69 4.26 -6.84
N VAL A 91 -2.48 4.78 -7.03
CA VAL A 91 -2.25 6.08 -7.70
C VAL A 91 -2.68 6.05 -9.16
N VAL A 92 -2.37 4.97 -9.89
CA VAL A 92 -2.79 4.79 -11.29
C VAL A 92 -4.31 4.80 -11.41
N VAL A 93 -5.01 4.06 -10.55
CA VAL A 93 -6.48 3.99 -10.52
C VAL A 93 -7.09 5.32 -10.08
N ALA A 94 -6.58 5.92 -9.01
CA ALA A 94 -7.08 7.18 -8.48
C ALA A 94 -6.97 8.34 -9.48
N THR A 95 -6.02 8.26 -10.42
CA THR A 95 -5.77 9.29 -11.44
C THR A 95 -6.52 9.08 -12.75
N VAL A 96 -7.35 8.04 -12.86
CA VAL A 96 -8.23 7.81 -14.03
C VAL A 96 -9.09 9.02 -14.40
N PRO A 97 -9.74 9.75 -13.46
CA PRO A 97 -10.51 10.94 -13.81
C PRO A 97 -9.69 12.04 -14.49
N ALA A 98 -8.43 12.22 -14.08
CA ALA A 98 -7.53 13.18 -14.71
C ALA A 98 -7.06 12.69 -16.09
N ALA A 99 -6.83 11.38 -16.24
CA ALA A 99 -6.45 10.76 -17.51
C ALA A 99 -7.56 10.88 -18.57
N GLU A 100 -8.79 10.54 -18.19
CA GLU A 100 -9.95 10.62 -19.09
C GLU A 100 -10.30 12.07 -19.41
N ARG A 101 -10.04 13.02 -18.51
CA ARG A 101 -10.18 14.45 -18.80
C ARG A 101 -9.14 14.93 -19.81
N GLU A 102 -7.87 14.54 -19.63
CA GLU A 102 -6.78 14.94 -20.51
C GLU A 102 -6.97 14.44 -21.95
N THR A 103 -7.58 13.26 -22.13
CA THR A 103 -7.88 12.68 -23.44
C THR A 103 -9.22 13.13 -24.04
N GLY A 104 -9.99 13.98 -23.34
CA GLY A 104 -11.35 14.38 -23.74
C GLY A 104 -12.40 13.26 -23.63
N PHE A 105 -12.02 12.07 -23.17
CA PHE A 105 -12.93 10.94 -23.02
C PHE A 105 -13.98 11.18 -21.92
N LEU A 106 -13.63 11.95 -20.89
CA LEU A 106 -14.54 12.29 -19.81
C LEU A 106 -15.76 13.06 -20.32
N ASP A 107 -15.59 13.93 -21.31
CA ASP A 107 -16.67 14.72 -21.90
C ASP A 107 -17.66 13.83 -22.66
N LEU A 108 -17.15 12.81 -23.36
CA LEU A 108 -17.98 11.79 -24.04
C LEU A 108 -18.79 10.94 -23.06
N VAL A 109 -18.20 10.60 -21.90
CA VAL A 109 -18.89 9.84 -20.84
C VAL A 109 -20.00 10.68 -20.20
N LEU A 110 -19.75 11.96 -19.98
CA LEU A 110 -20.67 12.90 -19.33
C LEU A 110 -21.71 13.50 -20.28
N ALA A 111 -21.54 13.37 -21.60
CA ALA A 111 -22.57 13.65 -22.59
C ALA A 111 -23.78 12.69 -22.48
N ARG A 112 -23.56 11.51 -21.89
CA ARG A 112 -24.65 10.59 -21.52
C ARG A 112 -25.23 11.02 -20.16
N PRO A 113 -26.49 10.68 -19.83
CA PRO A 113 -27.12 11.00 -18.54
C PRO A 113 -26.54 10.17 -17.37
N VAL A 114 -25.22 10.20 -17.20
CA VAL A 114 -24.47 9.55 -16.13
C VAL A 114 -24.15 10.61 -15.09
N PRO A 115 -24.68 10.49 -13.85
CA PRO A 115 -24.34 11.44 -12.81
C PRO A 115 -22.86 11.31 -12.45
N ARG A 116 -22.16 12.44 -12.37
CA ARG A 116 -20.72 12.55 -12.02
C ARG A 116 -20.33 11.75 -10.77
N GLY A 117 -21.24 11.65 -9.81
CA GLY A 117 -21.05 10.84 -8.59
C GLY A 117 -20.92 9.34 -8.85
N ARG A 118 -21.72 8.77 -9.76
CA ARG A 118 -21.65 7.34 -10.09
C ARG A 118 -20.36 7.01 -10.83
N TYR A 119 -19.85 7.93 -11.64
CA TYR A 119 -18.56 7.80 -12.29
C TYR A 119 -17.42 7.73 -11.26
N LEU A 120 -17.35 8.72 -10.36
CA LEU A 120 -16.29 8.75 -9.35
C LEU A 120 -16.40 7.55 -8.38
N LEU A 121 -17.62 7.14 -8.02
CA LEU A 121 -17.84 5.96 -7.19
C LEU A 121 -17.31 4.68 -7.86
N ALA A 122 -17.42 4.53 -9.18
CA ALA A 122 -16.83 3.39 -9.89
C ALA A 122 -15.29 3.36 -9.79
N VAL A 123 -14.64 4.53 -9.76
CA VAL A 123 -13.19 4.64 -9.52
C VAL A 123 -12.86 4.28 -8.08
N VAL A 124 -13.62 4.80 -7.11
CA VAL A 124 -13.49 4.48 -5.68
C VAL A 124 -13.63 2.98 -5.43
N LEU A 125 -14.61 2.32 -6.04
CA LEU A 125 -14.80 0.87 -5.90
C LEU A 125 -13.60 0.07 -6.45
N LEU A 126 -13.00 0.49 -7.57
CA LEU A 126 -11.80 -0.15 -8.10
C LEU A 126 -10.57 0.10 -7.18
N LEU A 127 -10.51 1.29 -6.58
CA LEU A 127 -9.51 1.64 -5.56
C LEU A 127 -9.61 0.70 -4.35
N VAL A 128 -10.83 0.53 -3.80
CA VAL A 128 -11.10 -0.38 -2.68
C VAL A 128 -10.78 -1.82 -3.07
N LEU A 129 -11.14 -2.25 -4.28
CA LEU A 129 -10.80 -3.59 -4.77
C LEU A 129 -9.27 -3.81 -4.79
N GLY A 130 -8.49 -2.86 -5.30
CA GLY A 130 -7.03 -2.94 -5.26
C GLY A 130 -6.46 -2.96 -3.85
N ALA A 131 -6.99 -2.11 -2.97
CA ALA A 131 -6.59 -2.05 -1.56
C ALA A 131 -6.90 -3.35 -0.79
N VAL A 132 -7.83 -4.18 -1.27
CA VAL A 132 -8.11 -5.50 -0.70
C VAL A 132 -7.26 -6.59 -1.37
N LEU A 133 -7.23 -6.62 -2.71
CA LEU A 133 -6.63 -7.74 -3.44
C LEU A 133 -5.09 -7.75 -3.39
N LEU A 134 -4.43 -6.58 -3.32
CA LEU A 134 -2.97 -6.52 -3.28
C LEU A 134 -2.39 -7.03 -1.96
N PRO A 135 -2.90 -6.65 -0.77
CA PRO A 135 -2.48 -7.28 0.48
C PRO A 135 -2.84 -8.77 0.57
N LEU A 136 -3.98 -9.18 -0.01
CA LEU A 136 -4.33 -10.60 -0.10
C LEU A 136 -3.36 -11.38 -0.99
N ALA A 137 -2.79 -10.76 -2.03
CA ALA A 137 -1.78 -11.38 -2.86
C ALA A 137 -0.46 -11.59 -2.09
N LEU A 138 -0.06 -10.64 -1.24
CA LEU A 138 1.05 -10.83 -0.30
C LEU A 138 0.75 -11.96 0.69
N LEU A 139 -0.43 -11.98 1.32
CA LEU A 139 -0.82 -13.09 2.20
C LEU A 139 -0.82 -14.44 1.47
N GLY A 140 -1.30 -14.48 0.23
CA GLY A 140 -1.24 -15.68 -0.61
C GLY A 140 0.19 -16.11 -0.90
N GLY A 141 1.09 -15.16 -1.16
CA GLY A 141 2.52 -15.40 -1.29
C GLY A 141 3.15 -15.94 0.00
N ALA A 142 2.81 -15.36 1.16
CA ALA A 142 3.26 -15.85 2.46
C ALA A 142 2.76 -17.28 2.73
N ALA A 143 1.49 -17.57 2.42
CA ALA A 143 0.92 -18.91 2.57
C ALA A 143 1.63 -19.94 1.68
N LEU A 144 1.91 -19.58 0.42
CA LEU A 144 2.67 -20.44 -0.50
C LEU A 144 4.11 -20.62 -0.02
N GLY A 145 4.79 -19.55 0.40
CA GLY A 145 6.17 -19.59 0.87
C GLY A 145 6.33 -20.45 2.13
N LEU A 146 5.43 -20.32 3.10
CA LEU A 146 5.38 -21.17 4.31
C LEU A 146 5.08 -22.65 4.00
N GLY A 147 4.47 -22.95 2.85
CA GLY A 147 4.24 -24.32 2.39
C GLY A 147 5.42 -24.92 1.60
N ILE A 148 6.35 -24.09 1.13
CA ILE A 148 7.53 -24.51 0.34
C ILE A 148 8.77 -24.61 1.22
N VAL A 149 8.90 -23.71 2.21
CA VAL A 149 10.04 -23.65 3.12
C VAL A 149 9.83 -24.61 4.29
N ASP A 150 10.84 -25.42 4.60
CA ASP A 150 10.89 -26.20 5.83
C ASP A 150 11.28 -25.28 7.00
N VAL A 151 10.35 -25.07 7.93
CA VAL A 151 10.55 -24.29 9.15
C VAL A 151 10.24 -25.19 10.35
N GLU A 152 11.07 -25.13 11.40
CA GLU A 152 10.92 -25.96 12.61
C GLU A 152 9.55 -25.77 13.28
N ASP A 153 9.06 -24.52 13.31
CA ASP A 153 7.75 -24.17 13.87
C ASP A 153 6.74 -23.81 12.78
N ARG A 154 5.56 -24.45 12.81
CA ARG A 154 4.44 -24.09 11.94
C ARG A 154 3.89 -22.71 12.31
N LEU A 155 4.17 -21.72 11.48
CA LEU A 155 3.67 -20.37 11.68
C LEU A 155 2.23 -20.22 11.15
N PRO A 156 1.27 -19.84 12.00
CA PRO A 156 -0.10 -19.66 11.57
C PRO A 156 -0.22 -18.42 10.67
N LEU A 157 -0.75 -18.58 9.45
CA LEU A 157 -0.98 -17.47 8.52
C LEU A 157 -1.85 -16.35 9.11
N ALA A 158 -2.77 -16.71 10.01
CA ALA A 158 -3.63 -15.76 10.74
C ALA A 158 -2.84 -14.65 11.45
N ARG A 159 -1.58 -14.93 11.82
CA ARG A 159 -0.66 -13.97 12.42
C ARG A 159 -0.38 -12.76 11.52
N TYR A 160 -0.35 -12.94 10.20
CA TYR A 160 0.01 -11.88 9.24
C TYR A 160 -1.20 -11.13 8.69
N VAL A 161 -2.41 -11.58 9.02
CA VAL A 161 -3.66 -10.94 8.57
C VAL A 161 -3.75 -9.46 8.99
N PRO A 162 -3.40 -9.07 10.24
CA PRO A 162 -3.37 -7.65 10.63
C PRO A 162 -2.42 -6.79 9.78
N ALA A 163 -1.25 -7.32 9.39
CA ALA A 163 -0.30 -6.61 8.52
C ALA A 163 -0.92 -6.33 7.14
N ALA A 164 -1.61 -7.32 6.56
CA ALA A 164 -2.32 -7.17 5.30
C ALA A 164 -3.47 -6.15 5.38
N PHE A 165 -4.25 -6.19 6.46
CA PHE A 165 -5.28 -5.18 6.70
C PHE A 165 -4.67 -3.78 6.81
N GLY A 166 -3.59 -3.63 7.59
CA GLY A 166 -2.86 -2.37 7.72
C GLY A 166 -2.42 -1.82 6.36
N LEU A 167 -1.89 -2.68 5.49
CA LEU A 167 -1.49 -2.29 4.14
C LEU A 167 -2.71 -1.84 3.33
N GLY A 168 -3.82 -2.57 3.38
CA GLY A 168 -5.04 -2.18 2.69
C GLY A 168 -5.55 -0.80 3.11
N PHE A 169 -5.55 -0.50 4.41
CA PHE A 169 -5.94 0.82 4.91
C PHE A 169 -4.95 1.92 4.51
N LEU A 170 -3.65 1.63 4.49
CA LEU A 170 -2.65 2.55 3.95
C LEU A 170 -2.94 2.86 2.47
N LEU A 171 -3.20 1.83 1.66
CA LEU A 171 -3.52 1.98 0.24
C LEU A 171 -4.80 2.81 0.01
N LEU A 172 -5.80 2.68 0.89
CA LEU A 172 -6.98 3.54 0.87
C LEU A 172 -6.61 5.01 1.14
N ALA A 173 -5.82 5.29 2.17
CA ALA A 173 -5.37 6.66 2.47
C ALA A 173 -4.59 7.27 1.28
N VAL A 174 -3.64 6.50 0.72
CA VAL A 174 -2.87 6.89 -0.47
C VAL A 174 -3.76 7.14 -1.68
N GLY A 175 -4.70 6.23 -1.93
CA GLY A 175 -5.71 6.36 -2.97
C GLY A 175 -6.60 7.59 -2.80
N GLY A 176 -6.97 7.92 -1.55
CA GLY A 176 -7.83 9.04 -1.20
C GLY A 176 -7.25 10.39 -1.60
N TYR A 177 -6.03 10.71 -1.17
CA TYR A 177 -5.42 11.99 -1.57
C TYR A 177 -5.03 12.01 -3.05
N SER A 178 -4.68 10.85 -3.62
CA SER A 178 -4.41 10.73 -5.06
C SER A 178 -5.65 11.07 -5.88
N LEU A 179 -6.82 10.58 -5.44
CA LEU A 179 -8.11 10.87 -6.05
C LEU A 179 -8.48 12.34 -5.88
N LEU A 180 -8.19 12.94 -4.73
CA LEU A 180 -8.40 14.37 -4.50
C LEU A 180 -7.57 15.25 -5.46
N PHE A 181 -6.29 14.91 -5.65
CA PHE A 181 -5.44 15.59 -6.63
C PHE A 181 -5.95 15.40 -8.06
N ALA A 182 -6.35 14.19 -8.43
CA ALA A 182 -6.88 13.87 -9.75
C ALA A 182 -8.22 14.53 -10.06
N ALA A 183 -9.12 14.59 -9.07
CA ALA A 183 -10.42 15.23 -9.19
C ALA A 183 -10.27 16.69 -9.66
N GLY A 184 -9.21 17.36 -9.21
CA GLY A 184 -8.88 18.73 -9.56
C GLY A 184 -8.03 18.95 -10.81
N ALA A 185 -7.44 17.92 -11.40
CA ALA A 185 -6.35 18.07 -12.36
C ALA A 185 -6.82 18.05 -13.82
N ARG A 186 -6.25 18.93 -14.65
CA ARG A 186 -6.47 18.94 -16.10
C ARG A 186 -5.61 17.90 -16.84
N ARG A 187 -4.44 17.57 -16.28
CA ARG A 187 -3.48 16.61 -16.82
C ARG A 187 -3.17 15.55 -15.78
N ARG A 188 -2.99 14.30 -16.20
CA ARG A 188 -2.70 13.17 -15.33
C ARG A 188 -1.31 13.27 -14.70
N GLY A 189 -0.30 13.67 -15.48
CA GLY A 189 1.09 13.77 -15.04
C GLY A 189 1.26 14.55 -13.73
N PRO A 190 0.79 15.81 -13.64
CA PRO A 190 0.85 16.59 -12.40
C PRO A 190 0.07 15.98 -11.22
N ALA A 191 -1.04 15.27 -11.48
CA ALA A 191 -1.79 14.60 -10.42
C ALA A 191 -0.99 13.43 -9.82
N ILE A 192 -0.37 12.61 -10.68
CA ILE A 192 0.54 11.54 -10.27
C ILE A 192 1.73 12.14 -9.51
N GLY A 193 2.37 13.18 -10.05
CA GLY A 193 3.54 13.81 -9.42
C GLY A 193 3.25 14.29 -8.00
N ARG A 194 2.10 14.94 -7.76
CA ARG A 194 1.69 15.38 -6.42
C ARG A 194 1.41 14.21 -5.48
N ALA A 195 0.74 13.16 -5.97
CA ALA A 195 0.47 11.96 -5.18
C ALA A 195 1.77 11.26 -4.76
N VAL A 196 2.70 11.07 -5.70
CA VAL A 196 4.00 10.43 -5.44
C VAL A 196 4.84 11.30 -4.51
N ALA A 197 4.94 12.61 -4.75
CA ALA A 197 5.69 13.52 -3.88
C ALA A 197 5.16 13.51 -2.44
N LEU A 198 3.84 13.54 -2.26
CA LEU A 198 3.24 13.47 -0.93
C LEU A 198 3.46 12.11 -0.25
N THR A 199 3.34 11.01 -1.00
CA THR A 199 3.61 9.66 -0.49
C THR A 199 5.05 9.53 -0.01
N LEU A 200 6.00 10.02 -0.81
CA LEU A 200 7.42 10.01 -0.46
C LEU A 200 7.71 10.89 0.75
N ALA A 201 7.12 12.10 0.81
CA ALA A 201 7.26 12.98 1.96
C ALA A 201 6.77 12.30 3.25
N PHE A 202 5.60 11.64 3.21
CA PHE A 202 5.09 10.91 4.37
C PHE A 202 5.96 9.72 4.78
N TYR A 203 6.53 9.00 3.81
CA TYR A 203 7.48 7.92 4.09
C TYR A 203 8.75 8.44 4.75
N VAL A 204 9.31 9.54 4.23
CA VAL A 204 10.50 10.22 4.79
C VAL A 204 10.22 10.72 6.21
N VAL A 205 9.06 11.34 6.44
CA VAL A 205 8.66 11.79 7.79
C VAL A 205 8.63 10.61 8.75
N GLU A 206 8.02 9.49 8.36
CA GLU A 206 7.94 8.31 9.23
C GLU A 206 9.31 7.72 9.55
N TYR A 207 10.18 7.63 8.54
CA TYR A 207 11.51 7.06 8.69
C TYR A 207 12.46 7.95 9.52
N LEU A 208 12.42 9.27 9.30
CA LEU A 208 13.31 10.21 9.99
C LEU A 208 12.78 10.70 11.33
N ALA A 209 11.51 10.44 11.67
CA ALA A 209 10.92 10.85 12.93
C ALA A 209 11.65 10.29 14.15
N ASP A 210 12.22 9.07 14.06
CA ASP A 210 12.97 8.46 15.14
C ASP A 210 14.31 9.15 15.42
N PHE A 211 14.79 9.99 14.48
CA PHE A 211 16.07 10.69 14.59
C PHE A 211 15.90 12.19 14.86
N TRP A 212 14.79 12.82 14.45
CA TRP A 212 14.59 14.27 14.49
C TRP A 212 13.28 14.68 15.18
N ASP A 213 13.37 15.38 16.31
CA ASP A 213 12.22 15.85 17.12
C ASP A 213 11.16 16.63 16.33
N LEU A 214 11.56 17.43 15.34
CA LEU A 214 10.61 18.21 14.54
C LEU A 214 9.70 17.31 13.71
N LEU A 215 10.26 16.22 13.16
CA LEU A 215 9.51 15.25 12.37
C LEU A 215 8.62 14.38 13.25
N ASP A 216 9.07 14.03 14.45
CA ASP A 216 8.25 13.30 15.43
C ASP A 216 6.97 14.07 15.79
N ARG A 217 7.06 15.40 16.02
CA ARG A 217 5.90 16.26 16.30
C ARG A 217 4.83 16.29 15.21
N ILE A 218 5.21 16.02 13.95
CA ILE A 218 4.29 16.00 12.80
C ILE A 218 4.01 14.59 12.29
N ARG A 219 4.62 13.56 12.89
CA ARG A 219 4.53 12.17 12.46
C ARG A 219 3.10 11.67 12.39
N TRP A 220 2.24 12.12 13.31
CA TRP A 220 0.82 11.79 13.38
C TRP A 220 0.01 12.16 12.13
N VAL A 221 0.52 13.06 11.27
CA VAL A 221 -0.12 13.40 9.98
C VAL A 221 0.17 12.34 8.91
N SER A 222 1.28 11.61 9.03
CA SER A 222 1.70 10.60 8.06
C SER A 222 0.78 9.38 8.13
N PRO A 223 0.21 8.90 7.00
CA PRO A 223 -0.47 7.62 6.96
C PRO A 223 0.44 6.44 7.36
N PHE A 224 1.75 6.57 7.14
CA PHE A 224 2.72 5.53 7.49
C PHE A 224 2.89 5.37 9.01
N HIS A 225 2.61 6.41 9.81
CA HIS A 225 2.63 6.33 11.28
C HIS A 225 1.65 5.29 11.84
N TYR A 226 0.51 5.13 11.17
CA TYR A 226 -0.53 4.18 11.55
C TYR A 226 -0.28 2.79 10.92
N TYR A 227 0.64 2.68 9.95
CA TYR A 227 0.96 1.44 9.28
C TYR A 227 2.16 0.74 9.94
N LYS A 228 1.88 -0.13 10.93
CA LYS A 228 2.90 -0.88 11.69
C LYS A 228 2.78 -2.39 11.49
N PRO A 229 3.09 -2.93 10.29
CA PRO A 229 2.84 -4.32 9.93
C PRO A 229 3.65 -5.33 10.75
N ILE A 230 4.92 -5.04 11.06
CA ILE A 230 5.77 -5.93 11.86
C ILE A 230 5.19 -6.07 13.27
N ALA A 231 4.89 -4.94 13.93
CA ALA A 231 4.26 -4.97 15.25
C ALA A 231 2.90 -5.69 15.20
N ALA A 232 2.10 -5.48 14.16
CA ALA A 232 0.79 -6.11 14.00
C ALA A 232 0.84 -7.62 13.76
N ALA A 233 1.93 -8.12 13.18
CA ALA A 233 2.14 -9.54 13.02
C ALA A 233 2.81 -10.17 14.25
N VAL A 234 3.73 -9.46 14.90
CA VAL A 234 4.57 -10.04 15.97
C VAL A 234 3.91 -9.92 17.35
N VAL A 235 3.18 -8.85 17.61
CA VAL A 235 2.60 -8.52 18.92
C VAL A 235 1.07 -8.72 18.90
N PRO A 236 0.50 -9.53 19.81
CA PRO A 236 -0.93 -9.86 19.82
C PRO A 236 -1.90 -8.66 19.96
N ASP A 237 -1.45 -7.53 20.54
CA ASP A 237 -2.31 -6.41 20.94
C ASP A 237 -2.10 -5.14 20.12
N THR A 238 -1.97 -5.24 18.79
CA THR A 238 -1.95 -4.00 17.99
C THR A 238 -3.28 -3.24 18.09
N PRO A 239 -3.26 -1.93 18.44
CA PRO A 239 -4.48 -1.15 18.58
C PRO A 239 -5.28 -1.06 17.28
N LEU A 240 -6.58 -1.37 17.35
CA LEU A 240 -7.53 -1.21 16.23
C LEU A 240 -7.72 0.26 15.79
N VAL A 241 -7.23 1.22 16.58
CA VAL A 241 -7.34 2.66 16.32
C VAL A 241 -6.65 3.04 15.00
N ASN A 242 -5.53 2.41 14.67
CA ASN A 242 -4.71 2.77 13.51
C ASN A 242 -5.44 2.56 12.16
N PRO A 243 -6.02 1.37 11.88
CA PRO A 243 -6.90 1.14 10.73
C PRO A 243 -8.05 2.14 10.59
N VAL A 244 -8.68 2.51 11.72
CA VAL A 244 -9.84 3.41 11.74
C VAL A 244 -9.45 4.83 11.30
N VAL A 245 -8.30 5.33 11.76
CA VAL A 245 -7.80 6.65 11.35
C VAL A 245 -7.54 6.70 9.85
N LEU A 246 -6.90 5.66 9.29
CA LEU A 246 -6.62 5.56 7.86
C LEU A 246 -7.90 5.48 7.02
N LEU A 247 -8.89 4.69 7.48
CA LEU A 247 -10.20 4.62 6.83
C LEU A 247 -10.94 5.96 6.88
N ALA A 248 -10.94 6.63 8.04
CA ALA A 248 -11.55 7.95 8.19
C ALA A 248 -10.89 8.98 7.28
N ALA A 249 -9.55 8.99 7.19
CA ALA A 249 -8.81 9.83 6.26
C ALA A 249 -9.23 9.56 4.81
N PHE A 250 -9.32 8.30 4.41
CA PHE A 250 -9.81 7.93 3.07
C PHE A 250 -11.22 8.45 2.80
N VAL A 251 -12.17 8.23 3.73
CA VAL A 251 -13.56 8.67 3.57
C VAL A 251 -13.64 10.19 3.41
N VAL A 252 -12.92 10.94 4.25
CA VAL A 252 -12.85 12.42 4.17
C VAL A 252 -12.25 12.87 2.84
N LEU A 253 -11.13 12.28 2.42
CA LEU A 253 -10.45 12.63 1.17
C LEU A 253 -11.28 12.27 -0.06
N ALA A 254 -11.95 11.12 -0.06
CA ALA A 254 -12.85 10.70 -1.12
C ALA A 254 -14.09 11.59 -1.21
N ALA A 255 -14.66 12.00 -0.07
CA ALA A 255 -15.75 12.96 -0.01
C ALA A 255 -15.30 14.34 -0.55
N ALA A 256 -14.14 14.83 -0.13
CA ALA A 256 -13.56 16.07 -0.65
C ALA A 256 -13.31 16.00 -2.17
N ALA A 257 -12.80 14.87 -2.67
CA ALA A 257 -12.60 14.62 -4.09
C ALA A 257 -13.95 14.65 -4.84
N HIS A 258 -14.99 14.04 -4.28
CA HIS A 258 -16.34 14.06 -4.84
C HIS A 258 -16.92 15.47 -4.92
N LEU A 259 -16.83 16.26 -3.85
CA LEU A 259 -17.30 17.65 -3.84
C LEU A 259 -16.54 18.51 -4.84
N ARG A 260 -15.21 18.33 -4.92
CA ARG A 260 -14.36 19.03 -5.90
C ARG A 260 -14.73 18.67 -7.32
N PHE A 261 -14.91 17.38 -7.62
CA PHE A 261 -15.28 16.89 -8.94
C PHE A 261 -16.68 17.37 -9.37
N ARG A 262 -17.62 17.52 -8.44
CA ARG A 262 -18.96 18.05 -8.73
C ARG A 262 -18.95 19.52 -9.15
N ARG A 263 -18.11 20.35 -8.50
CA ARG A 263 -18.05 21.81 -8.71
C ARG A 263 -17.28 22.24 -9.95
N GLN A 264 -16.67 21.33 -10.70
CA GLN A 264 -15.93 21.69 -11.90
C GLN A 264 -16.87 21.86 -13.08
N ASP A 265 -16.96 23.08 -13.60
CA ASP A 265 -17.58 23.33 -14.90
C ASP A 265 -16.65 22.76 -15.99
N LEU A 266 -17.24 21.97 -16.90
CA LEU A 266 -16.57 21.49 -18.10
C LEU A 266 -16.98 22.40 -19.25
#